data_AF-A0A947A7N4-F1
#
_entry.id   AF-A0A947A7N4-F1
#
_cell.length_a   1.000
_cell.length_b   1.000
_cell.length_c   1.000
_cell.angle_alpha   90.00
_cell.angle_beta   90.00
_cell.angle_gamma   90.00
#
_symmetry.space_group_name_H-M   'P 1'
#
loop_
_entity.id
_entity.type
_entity.pdbx_description
1 polymer ?
#
loop_
_entity_poly.entity_id
_entity_poly.type
_entity_poly.pdbx_seq_one_letter_code
_entity_poly.pdbx_strand_id
1 'polypeptide(L)' 'VFYIQLPIPALSKRLLPEKAERPLISHIPDEELPEFIGKHLFERVPFYSRAHHTLNAENKSLEDLAEEIEGFLV' A
#
# COMPACT_ATOMS: atom_id res chain seq x y z
N VAL A 1 -0.11 15.30 6.25
CA VAL A 1 -0.10 14.32 5.13
C VAL A 1 0.45 13.00 5.64
N PHE A 2 -0.24 11.89 5.37
CA PHE A 2 0.13 10.56 5.86
C PHE A 2 0.50 9.64 4.70
N TYR A 3 1.55 8.84 4.86
CA TYR A 3 1.88 7.72 3.99
C TYR A 3 1.62 6.41 4.75
N ILE A 4 0.69 5.59 4.26
CA ILE A 4 0.39 4.27 4.80
C ILE A 4 1.27 3.26 4.06
N GLN A 5 2.34 2.84 4.71
CA GLN A 5 3.31 1.92 4.16
C GLN A 5 2.88 0.47 4.39
N LEU A 6 2.95 -0.32 3.32
CA LEU A 6 2.80 -1.77 3.34
C LEU A 6 3.91 -2.41 2.51
N PRO A 7 4.42 -3.59 2.90
CA PRO A 7 5.39 -4.32 2.10
C PRO A 7 4.73 -4.95 0.86
N ILE A 8 5.52 -5.19 -0.19
CA ILE A 8 5.04 -5.75 -1.47
C ILE A 8 4.22 -7.03 -1.28
N PRO A 9 4.64 -8.03 -0.47
CA PRO A 9 3.83 -9.23 -0.25
C PRO A 9 2.44 -8.95 0.34
N ALA A 10 2.32 -7.97 1.23
CA ALA A 10 1.04 -7.57 1.81
C ALA A 10 0.15 -6.87 0.77
N LEU A 11 0.74 -6.01 -0.06
CA LEU A 11 0.03 -5.36 -1.17
C LEU A 11 -0.48 -6.39 -2.18
N SER A 12 0.38 -7.32 -2.63
CA SER A 12 0.00 -8.38 -3.56
C SER A 12 -1.13 -9.24 -3.01
N LYS A 13 -1.05 -9.69 -1.75
CA LYS A 13 -2.08 -10.48 -1.09
C LYS A 13 -3.44 -9.76 -1.05
N ARG A 14 -3.45 -8.44 -0.89
CA ARG A 14 -4.68 -7.62 -0.87
C ARG A 14 -5.24 -7.38 -2.27
N LEU A 15 -4.38 -7.22 -3.27
CA LEU A 15 -4.79 -6.87 -4.63
C LEU A 15 -5.23 -8.09 -5.45
N LEU A 16 -4.66 -9.26 -5.19
CA LEU A 16 -4.92 -10.48 -5.96
C LEU A 16 -6.42 -10.86 -6.04
N PRO A 17 -7.20 -10.88 -4.93
CA PRO A 17 -8.61 -11.28 -4.96
C PRO A 17 -9.50 -10.33 -5.76
N GLU A 18 -9.12 -9.05 -5.85
CA GLU A 18 -9.90 -7.99 -6.52
C GLU A 18 -9.27 -7.57 -7.85
N LYS A 19 -8.26 -8.30 -8.34
CA LYS A 19 -7.45 -7.91 -9.52
C LYS A 19 -8.31 -7.76 -10.78
N ALA A 20 -9.30 -8.64 -10.96
CA ALA A 20 -10.18 -8.65 -12.12
C ALA A 20 -11.00 -7.36 -12.27
N GLU A 21 -11.36 -6.72 -11.15
CA GLU A 21 -12.15 -5.48 -11.10
C GLU A 21 -11.29 -4.21 -11.25
N ARG A 22 -9.97 -4.36 -11.34
CA ARG A 22 -9.02 -3.25 -11.38
C ARG A 22 -8.37 -3.16 -12.76
N PRO A 23 -8.87 -2.33 -13.69
CA PRO A 23 -8.40 -2.30 -15.09
C PRO A 23 -6.89 -2.10 -15.26
N LEU A 24 -6.27 -1.36 -14.34
CA LEU A 24 -4.83 -1.09 -14.37
C LEU A 24 -3.96 -2.32 -14.12
N ILE A 25 -4.49 -3.36 -13.45
CA ILE A 25 -3.74 -4.57 -13.08
C ILE A 25 -4.43 -5.87 -13.52
N SER A 26 -5.63 -5.80 -14.11
CA SER A 26 -6.42 -6.97 -14.47
C SER A 26 -5.75 -7.88 -15.51
N HIS A 27 -4.94 -7.29 -16.39
CA HIS A 27 -4.20 -7.98 -17.46
C HIS A 27 -2.84 -8.54 -17.03
N ILE A 28 -2.40 -8.26 -15.81
CA ILE A 28 -1.07 -8.67 -15.31
C ILE A 28 -1.17 -10.09 -14.76
N PRO A 29 -0.30 -11.03 -15.14
CA PRO A 29 -0.23 -12.37 -14.54
C PRO A 29 -0.07 -12.32 -13.01
N ASP A 30 -0.62 -13.31 -12.30
CA ASP A 30 -0.60 -13.33 -10.82
C ASP A 30 0.84 -13.37 -10.28
N GLU A 31 1.71 -14.10 -10.98
CA GLU A 31 3.14 -14.25 -10.71
C GLU A 31 3.95 -12.97 -10.97
N GLU A 32 3.48 -12.10 -11.86
CA GLU A 32 4.14 -10.83 -12.21
C GLU A 32 3.63 -9.65 -11.35
N LEU A 33 2.51 -9.82 -10.65
CA LEU A 33 1.90 -8.76 -9.83
C LEU A 33 2.87 -8.19 -8.77
N PRO A 34 3.67 -8.98 -8.03
CA PRO A 34 4.64 -8.43 -7.08
C PRO A 34 5.70 -7.54 -7.75
N GLU A 35 6.18 -7.91 -8.95
CA GLU A 35 7.16 -7.12 -9.70
C GLU A 35 6.55 -5.79 -10.16
N PHE A 36 5.33 -5.82 -10.69
CA PHE A 36 4.59 -4.62 -11.08
C PHE A 36 4.42 -3.65 -9.92
N ILE A 37 4.00 -4.15 -8.75
CA ILE A 37 3.87 -3.34 -7.53
C ILE A 37 5.23 -2.79 -7.11
N GLY A 38 6.28 -3.61 -7.13
CA GLY A 38 7.63 -3.21 -6.74
C GLY A 38 8.18 -2.07 -7.59
N LYS A 39 8.05 -2.16 -8.92
CA LYS A 39 8.47 -1.12 -9.87
C LYS A 39 7.79 0.21 -9.55
N HIS A 40 6.46 0.21 -9.42
CA HIS A 40 5.72 1.44 -9.15
C HIS A 40 5.95 1.97 -7.73
N LEU A 41 6.15 1.10 -6.75
CA LEU A 41 6.49 1.55 -5.40
C LEU A 41 7.85 2.25 -5.42
N PHE A 42 8.85 1.69 -6.11
CA PHE A 42 10.17 2.30 -6.26
C PHE A 42 10.09 3.70 -6.90
N GLU A 43 9.32 3.86 -7.98
CA GLU A 43 9.09 5.15 -8.65
C GLU A 43 8.41 6.18 -7.72
N ARG A 44 7.56 5.70 -6.78
CA ARG A 44 6.73 6.56 -5.91
C ARG A 44 7.35 6.84 -4.54
N VAL A 45 8.29 6.02 -4.07
CA VAL A 45 9.00 6.19 -2.78
C VAL A 45 9.55 7.62 -2.61
N PRO A 46 10.18 8.27 -3.61
CA PRO A 46 10.68 9.63 -3.47
C PRO A 46 9.60 10.70 -3.18
N PHE A 47 8.33 10.39 -3.47
CA PHE A 47 7.19 11.25 -3.20
C PHE A 47 6.50 10.85 -1.89
N TYR A 48 6.27 9.55 -1.67
CA TYR A 48 5.66 9.02 -0.45
C TYR A 48 6.46 9.36 0.80
N SER A 49 7.79 9.33 0.70
CA SER A 49 8.70 9.69 1.80
C SER A 49 8.65 11.17 2.22
N ARG A 50 7.96 12.02 1.44
CA ARG A 50 7.75 13.45 1.78
C ARG A 50 6.50 13.67 2.64
N ALA A 51 5.75 12.62 2.97
CA ALA A 51 4.64 12.72 3.90
C ALA A 51 5.13 13.20 5.28
N HIS A 52 4.26 13.92 6.00
CA HIS A 52 4.59 14.42 7.35
C HIS A 52 4.67 13.26 8.36
N HIS A 53 3.85 12.23 8.14
CA HIS A 53 3.79 11.03 8.95
C HIS A 53 3.86 9.81 8.04
N THR A 54 4.70 8.83 8.39
CA THR A 54 4.73 7.52 7.74
C THR A 54 4.27 6.48 8.75
N LEU A 55 3.24 5.72 8.38
CA LEU A 55 2.61 4.72 9.22
C LEU A 55 2.90 3.35 8.63
N ASN A 56 3.56 2.47 9.39
CA ASN A 56 3.67 1.06 9.00
C ASN A 56 2.35 0.36 9.35
N ALA A 57 1.61 -0.06 8.32
CA ALA A 57 0.34 -0.78 8.45
C ALA A 57 0.49 -2.30 8.41
N GLU A 58 1.72 -2.81 8.36
CA GLU A 58 1.97 -4.25 8.49
C GLU A 58 1.51 -4.73 9.88
N ASN A 59 0.69 -5.79 9.89
CA ASN A 59 0.13 -6.41 11.11
C ASN A 59 -0.78 -5.50 11.97
N LYS A 60 -1.27 -4.37 11.43
CA LYS A 60 -2.27 -3.53 12.12
C LYS A 60 -3.68 -3.80 11.60
N SER A 61 -4.66 -3.72 12.49
CA SER A 61 -6.08 -3.68 12.09
C SER A 61 -6.43 -2.33 11.47
N LEU A 62 -7.62 -2.23 10.88
CA LEU A 62 -8.10 -0.94 10.34
C LEU A 62 -8.39 0.03 11.49
N GLU A 63 -8.87 -0.49 12.61
CA GLU A 63 -9.16 0.24 13.83
C GLU A 63 -7.89 0.83 14.43
N ASP A 64 -6.83 0.02 14.60
CA ASP A 64 -5.54 0.50 15.11
C ASP A 64 -4.95 1.63 14.24
N LEU A 65 -5.06 1.49 12.92
CA LEU A 65 -4.52 2.48 11.98
C LEU A 65 -5.35 3.77 12.00
N ALA A 66 -6.67 3.67 12.18
CA ALA A 66 -7.55 4.82 12.31
C ALA A 66 -7.27 5.60 13.60
N GLU A 67 -7.17 4.91 14.74
CA GLU A 67 -6.83 5.51 16.04
C GLU A 67 -5.46 6.20 15.99
N GLU A 68 -4.46 5.57 15.35
CA GLU A 68 -3.14 6.16 15.18
C GLU A 68 -3.18 7.44 14.35
N ILE A 69 -3.96 7.48 13.26
CA ILE A 69 -4.14 8.70 12.45
C ILE A 69 -4.84 9.79 13.27
N GLU A 70 -5.90 9.45 14.00
CA GLU A 70 -6.62 10.40 14.86
C GLU A 70 -5.69 11.04 15.89
N GLY A 71 -4.78 10.26 16.49
CA GLY A 71 -3.78 10.77 17.43
C GLY A 71 -2.84 11.85 16.89
N PHE A 72 -2.65 11.94 15.57
CA PHE A 72 -1.86 13.00 14.92
C PHE A 72 -2.67 14.24 14.52
N LEU A 73 -4.01 14.19 14.62
CA LEU A 73 -4.91 15.30 14.24
C LEU A 73 -5.26 16.23 15.40
N VAL A 74 -4.86 15.87 16.63
CA VAL A 74 -5.14 16.60 17.88
C VAL A 74 -4.00 17.56 18.24
#